data_AF-A0A6P9DET9-F1
#
_entry.id   AF-A0A6P9DET9-F1
#
_cell.length_a   1.000
_cell.length_b   1.000
_cell.length_c   1.000
_cell.angle_alpha   90.00
_cell.angle_beta   90.00
_cell.angle_gamma   90.00
#
_symmetry.space_group_name_H-M   'P 1'
#
loop_
_entity.id
_entity.type
_entity.pdbx_description
1 polymer ?
#
loop_
_entity_poly.entity_id
_entity_poly.type
_entity_poly.pdbx_seq_one_letter_code
_entity_poly.pdbx_strand_id
1 'polypeptide(L)'
;MPSLTLGCCIVGALLYLTDKSWSLTCEVCRKTKDNCHGVRQNCYAFLDQCATFQSINHKSGKSVTRKACVQANSCYENITSVDLGEKGIISSKMTCCRGLECSRNVLPFPAVNTTPNGKKCKTCFAKELSYCLWEDKISCKGDHTYCLDLAGESDWGGYGTLETHDDVFTLVDFAMKGCVNPAFCEQFHEGSVYFATLFLMGEGSCKPATEKATIVTAASHRVGFFFQVFAGFLLVEIYA
;
A
#
# COMPACT_ATOMS: atom_id res chain seq x y z
N MET A 1 -2.60 -66.64 3.81
CA MET A 1 -3.30 -65.52 4.45
C MET A 1 -2.73 -64.20 3.92
N PRO A 2 -3.35 -63.56 2.91
CA PRO A 2 -3.10 -62.17 2.60
C PRO A 2 -4.42 -61.38 2.71
N SER A 3 -4.73 -60.90 3.90
CA SER A 3 -5.92 -60.06 4.16
C SER A 3 -5.56 -58.62 4.55
N LEU A 4 -4.28 -58.22 4.43
CA LEU A 4 -3.81 -56.89 4.86
C LEU A 4 -3.54 -55.88 3.74
N THR A 5 -3.56 -56.28 2.47
CA THR A 5 -3.25 -55.36 1.36
C THR A 5 -4.46 -54.57 0.84
N LEU A 6 -5.69 -55.03 1.08
CA LEU A 6 -6.90 -54.35 0.60
C LEU A 6 -7.34 -53.20 1.51
N GLY A 7 -6.99 -53.23 2.80
CA GLY A 7 -7.37 -52.20 3.77
C GLY A 7 -6.62 -50.87 3.61
N CYS A 8 -5.36 -50.92 3.14
CA CYS A 8 -4.53 -49.71 3.02
C CYS A 8 -4.99 -48.80 1.86
N CYS A 9 -5.44 -49.39 0.75
CA CYS A 9 -5.93 -48.62 -0.41
C CYS A 9 -7.26 -47.90 -0.13
N ILE A 10 -8.12 -48.47 0.73
CA ILE A 10 -9.43 -47.87 1.05
C ILE A 10 -9.25 -46.69 2.00
N VAL A 11 -8.32 -46.77 2.96
CA VAL A 11 -8.01 -45.65 3.88
C VAL A 11 -7.27 -44.53 3.15
N GLY A 12 -6.36 -44.85 2.23
CA GLY A 12 -5.69 -43.84 1.39
C GLY A 12 -6.65 -43.09 0.45
N ALA A 13 -7.64 -43.79 -0.12
CA ALA A 13 -8.68 -43.16 -0.95
C ALA A 13 -9.68 -42.32 -0.12
N LEU A 14 -9.99 -42.72 1.11
CA LEU A 14 -10.85 -41.93 2.01
C LEU A 14 -10.15 -40.66 2.52
N LEU A 15 -8.84 -40.69 2.75
CA LEU A 15 -8.06 -39.50 3.15
C LEU A 15 -7.82 -38.52 1.98
N TYR A 16 -7.77 -39.00 0.74
CA TYR A 16 -7.74 -38.12 -0.45
C TYR A 16 -9.08 -37.43 -0.74
N LEU A 17 -10.20 -37.99 -0.23
CA LEU A 17 -11.54 -37.43 -0.40
C LEU A 17 -11.96 -36.49 0.75
N THR A 18 -11.10 -36.27 1.74
CA THR A 18 -11.33 -35.30 2.82
C THR A 18 -10.74 -33.91 2.56
N ASP A 19 -10.11 -33.66 1.42
CA ASP A 19 -9.78 -32.29 0.96
C ASP A 19 -11.00 -31.56 0.38
N LYS A 20 -12.18 -31.83 0.96
CA LYS A 20 -13.32 -30.93 0.80
C LYS A 20 -13.01 -29.72 1.68
N SER A 21 -12.13 -28.85 1.20
CA SER A 21 -11.90 -27.56 1.82
C SER A 21 -13.28 -26.93 2.00
N TRP A 22 -13.68 -26.68 3.24
CA TRP A 22 -14.87 -25.91 3.48
C TRP A 22 -14.63 -24.57 2.82
N SER A 23 -15.34 -24.32 1.72
CA SER A 23 -15.24 -23.07 0.98
C SER A 23 -15.50 -21.96 1.99
N LEU A 24 -14.46 -21.18 2.32
CA LEU A 24 -14.57 -20.09 3.26
C LEU A 24 -15.70 -19.19 2.77
N THR A 25 -16.66 -18.89 3.64
CA THR A 25 -17.75 -17.97 3.30
C THR A 25 -17.50 -16.64 3.99
N CYS A 26 -17.39 -15.57 3.22
CA CYS A 26 -17.20 -14.20 3.72
C CYS A 26 -18.42 -13.33 3.41
N GLU A 27 -18.71 -12.39 4.29
CA GLU A 27 -19.62 -11.28 3.97
C GLU A 27 -18.93 -10.35 2.98
N VAL A 28 -19.63 -9.98 1.90
CA VAL A 28 -19.13 -9.07 0.87
C VAL A 28 -20.07 -7.89 0.73
N CYS A 29 -19.49 -6.69 0.81
CA CYS A 29 -20.23 -5.44 0.72
C CYS A 29 -19.30 -4.27 0.42
N ARG A 30 -19.87 -3.17 -0.04
CA ARG A 30 -19.21 -1.86 -0.14
C ARG A 30 -20.20 -0.76 0.21
N LYS A 31 -19.80 0.19 1.06
CA LYS A 31 -20.65 1.31 1.44
C LYS A 31 -19.83 2.54 1.82
N THR A 32 -20.29 3.72 1.41
CA THR A 32 -19.76 5.01 1.88
C THR A 32 -20.28 5.32 3.28
N LYS A 33 -19.79 4.59 4.27
CA LYS A 33 -20.01 4.76 5.72
C LYS A 33 -18.91 4.00 6.46
N ASP A 34 -18.89 4.15 7.77
CA ASP A 34 -17.97 3.45 8.67
C ASP A 34 -18.24 1.95 8.77
N ASN A 35 -19.37 1.43 8.26
CA ASN A 35 -19.59 -0.02 8.20
C ASN A 35 -20.48 -0.40 7.02
N CYS A 36 -20.38 -1.66 6.58
CA CYS A 36 -21.27 -2.24 5.60
C CYS A 36 -21.74 -3.64 6.01
N HIS A 37 -22.94 -3.98 5.55
CA HIS A 37 -23.49 -5.32 5.64
C HIS A 37 -23.92 -5.78 4.25
N GLY A 38 -23.74 -7.06 3.96
CA GLY A 38 -24.04 -7.61 2.64
C GLY A 38 -24.26 -9.12 2.66
N VAL A 39 -24.21 -9.71 1.48
CA VAL A 39 -24.44 -11.14 1.29
C VAL A 39 -23.19 -11.93 1.69
N ARG A 40 -23.41 -13.16 2.14
CA ARG A 40 -22.33 -14.12 2.38
C ARG A 40 -22.12 -14.94 1.12
N GLN A 41 -20.89 -14.93 0.60
CA GLN A 41 -20.51 -15.66 -0.60
C GLN A 41 -19.33 -16.58 -0.32
N ASN A 42 -19.25 -17.67 -1.07
CA ASN A 42 -18.11 -18.58 -1.03
C ASN A 42 -16.91 -17.92 -1.73
N CYS A 43 -15.78 -17.94 -1.06
CA CYS A 43 -14.52 -17.51 -1.62
C CYS A 43 -13.96 -18.57 -2.57
N TYR A 44 -13.20 -18.13 -3.58
CA TYR A 44 -12.38 -19.03 -4.39
C TYR A 44 -11.39 -19.78 -3.50
N ALA A 45 -10.97 -20.98 -3.92
CA ALA A 45 -10.09 -21.84 -3.13
C ALA A 45 -8.76 -21.18 -2.73
N PHE A 46 -8.27 -20.23 -3.53
CA PHE A 46 -7.04 -19.48 -3.25
C PHE A 46 -7.26 -18.26 -2.35
N LEU A 47 -8.51 -17.85 -2.09
CA LEU A 47 -8.86 -16.74 -1.19
C LEU A 47 -9.31 -17.32 0.16
N ASP A 48 -8.34 -17.55 1.04
CA ASP A 48 -8.49 -18.32 2.28
C ASP A 48 -8.67 -17.46 3.54
N GLN A 49 -8.91 -16.15 3.37
CA GLN A 49 -9.28 -15.23 4.45
C GLN A 49 -10.40 -14.26 4.03
N CYS A 50 -11.10 -13.71 5.03
CA CYS A 50 -11.98 -12.56 4.84
C CYS A 50 -11.23 -11.30 5.29
N ALA A 51 -11.53 -10.17 4.67
CA ALA A 51 -11.00 -8.88 5.10
C ALA A 51 -12.08 -7.79 5.10
N THR A 52 -11.98 -6.90 6.10
CA THR A 52 -12.66 -5.61 6.11
C THR A 52 -11.63 -4.53 5.78
N PHE A 53 -11.87 -3.82 4.69
CA PHE A 53 -11.11 -2.65 4.27
C PHE A 53 -11.87 -1.40 4.67
N GLN A 54 -11.17 -0.45 5.27
CA GLN A 54 -11.70 0.85 5.58
C GLN A 54 -10.78 1.90 5.00
N SER A 55 -11.35 2.96 4.45
CA SER A 55 -10.61 4.15 4.05
C SER A 55 -11.36 5.40 4.43
N ILE A 56 -10.64 6.42 4.89
CA ILE A 56 -11.17 7.75 5.18
C ILE A 56 -10.32 8.81 4.49
N ASN A 57 -10.99 9.78 3.87
CA ASN A 57 -10.34 11.01 3.43
C ASN A 57 -10.55 12.08 4.52
N HIS A 58 -9.47 12.42 5.23
CA HIS A 58 -9.51 13.32 6.40
C HIS A 58 -9.89 14.77 6.05
N LYS A 59 -9.73 15.19 4.77
CA LYS A 59 -10.13 16.53 4.32
C LYS A 59 -11.64 16.63 4.08
N SER A 60 -12.23 15.60 3.48
CA SER A 60 -13.67 15.58 3.14
C SER A 60 -14.54 14.91 4.20
N GLY A 61 -13.95 14.19 5.15
CA GLY A 61 -14.67 13.37 6.13
C GLY A 61 -15.36 12.14 5.53
N LYS A 62 -15.18 11.86 4.24
CA LYS A 62 -15.80 10.72 3.57
C LYS A 62 -15.07 9.44 3.92
N SER A 63 -15.81 8.47 4.47
CA SER A 63 -15.34 7.11 4.74
C SER A 63 -16.00 6.09 3.82
N VAL A 64 -15.27 5.02 3.51
CA VAL A 64 -15.77 3.86 2.76
C VAL A 64 -15.32 2.59 3.48
N THR A 65 -16.25 1.64 3.59
CA THR A 65 -15.99 0.30 4.08
C THR A 65 -16.28 -0.71 2.98
N ARG A 66 -15.39 -1.69 2.82
CA ARG A 66 -15.57 -2.83 1.91
C ARG A 66 -15.24 -4.12 2.65
N LYS A 67 -16.03 -5.17 2.46
CA LYS A 67 -15.71 -6.54 2.91
C LYS A 67 -15.54 -7.44 1.70
N ALA A 68 -14.51 -8.29 1.71
CA ALA A 68 -14.19 -9.18 0.59
C ALA A 68 -13.42 -10.43 1.05
N CYS A 69 -13.35 -11.42 0.16
CA CYS A 69 -12.40 -12.53 0.25
C CYS A 69 -11.00 -12.07 -0.17
N VAL A 70 -9.95 -12.51 0.52
CA VAL A 70 -8.55 -12.18 0.24
C VAL A 70 -7.66 -13.40 0.43
N GLN A 71 -6.44 -13.35 -0.11
CA GLN A 71 -5.40 -14.31 0.25
C GLN A 71 -4.82 -13.96 1.63
N ALA A 72 -4.47 -14.97 2.43
CA ALA A 72 -3.89 -14.76 3.75
C ALA A 72 -2.58 -13.94 3.74
N ASN A 73 -1.76 -14.10 2.70
CA ASN A 73 -0.50 -13.36 2.54
C ASN A 73 -0.73 -11.85 2.25
N SER A 74 -1.87 -11.48 1.67
CA SER A 74 -2.22 -10.07 1.41
C SER A 74 -2.65 -9.31 2.66
N CYS A 75 -2.69 -9.97 3.82
CA CYS A 75 -3.14 -9.37 5.07
C CYS A 75 -2.08 -8.45 5.68
N TYR A 76 -2.34 -7.14 5.68
CA TYR A 76 -1.50 -6.14 6.32
C TYR A 76 -2.34 -5.21 7.21
N GLU A 77 -2.33 -5.42 8.53
CA GLU A 77 -3.28 -4.78 9.46
C GLU A 77 -2.87 -3.39 9.97
N ASN A 78 -1.66 -2.93 9.66
CA ASN A 78 -1.22 -1.58 10.02
C ASN A 78 -2.00 -0.54 9.22
N ILE A 79 -2.16 0.65 9.81
CA ILE A 79 -2.82 1.77 9.12
C ILE A 79 -1.83 2.36 8.12
N THR A 80 -2.20 2.35 6.85
CA THR A 80 -1.43 2.99 5.78
C THR A 80 -2.04 4.35 5.46
N SER A 81 -1.21 5.33 5.10
CA SER A 81 -1.70 6.66 4.75
C SER A 81 -0.86 7.35 3.68
N VAL A 82 -1.56 8.14 2.86
CA VAL A 82 -0.97 8.94 1.78
C VAL A 82 -1.55 10.36 1.81
N ASP A 83 -0.66 11.36 1.81
CA ASP A 83 -0.97 12.78 1.60
C ASP A 83 -0.79 13.11 0.10
N LEU A 84 -1.90 13.33 -0.58
CA LEU A 84 -1.97 13.71 -2.00
C LEU A 84 -2.09 15.24 -2.18
N GLY A 85 -1.63 16.03 -1.21
CA GLY A 85 -1.64 17.48 -1.25
C GLY A 85 -3.06 18.04 -1.16
N GLU A 86 -3.53 18.70 -2.23
CA GLU A 86 -4.86 19.30 -2.26
C GLU A 86 -6.00 18.29 -2.13
N LYS A 87 -5.78 17.02 -2.53
CA LYS A 87 -6.75 15.93 -2.36
C LYS A 87 -6.85 15.46 -0.90
N GLY A 88 -5.95 15.92 -0.03
CA GLY A 88 -5.92 15.62 1.40
C GLY A 88 -5.23 14.29 1.71
N ILE A 89 -5.25 13.95 3.01
CA ILE A 89 -4.70 12.70 3.52
C ILE A 89 -5.78 11.63 3.47
N ILE A 90 -5.43 10.48 2.89
CA ILE A 90 -6.25 9.27 2.88
C ILE A 90 -5.57 8.25 3.78
N SER A 91 -6.29 7.73 4.76
CA SER A 91 -5.85 6.60 5.58
C SER A 91 -6.66 5.37 5.24
N SER A 92 -6.01 4.21 5.22
CA SER A 92 -6.60 2.91 4.98
C SER A 92 -6.21 1.92 6.07
N LYS A 93 -7.11 0.98 6.35
CA LYS A 93 -6.87 -0.13 7.26
C LYS A 93 -7.51 -1.39 6.71
N MET A 94 -6.76 -2.47 6.71
CA MET A 94 -7.26 -3.82 6.50
C MET A 94 -7.39 -4.53 7.85
N THR A 95 -8.41 -5.35 8.01
CA THR A 95 -8.56 -6.22 9.18
C THR A 95 -9.01 -7.58 8.69
N CYS A 96 -8.18 -8.58 8.95
CA CYS A 96 -8.40 -9.92 8.45
C CYS A 96 -9.02 -10.79 9.53
N CYS A 97 -9.82 -11.75 9.11
CA CYS A 97 -10.56 -12.61 10.00
C CYS A 97 -10.95 -13.89 9.26
N ARG A 98 -11.35 -14.91 10.02
CA ARG A 98 -11.82 -16.18 9.48
C ARG A 98 -13.17 -16.52 10.08
N GLY A 99 -14.13 -16.91 9.23
CA GLY A 99 -15.46 -17.36 9.65
C GLY A 99 -16.28 -16.29 10.39
N LEU A 100 -16.87 -16.66 11.52
CA LEU A 100 -17.82 -15.81 12.26
C LEU A 100 -17.17 -14.60 12.95
N GLU A 101 -15.85 -14.63 13.16
CA GLU A 101 -15.09 -13.52 13.76
C GLU A 101 -15.11 -12.23 12.92
N CYS A 102 -15.52 -12.31 11.67
CA CYS A 102 -15.61 -11.17 10.75
C CYS A 102 -16.78 -10.21 11.02
N SER A 103 -17.56 -10.48 12.06
CA SER A 103 -18.68 -9.63 12.46
C SER A 103 -18.25 -8.49 13.40
N ARG A 104 -16.94 -8.28 13.61
CA ARG A 104 -16.41 -7.24 14.49
C ARG A 104 -16.85 -5.86 13.99
N ASN A 105 -17.21 -5.00 14.94
CA ASN A 105 -17.51 -3.60 14.65
C ASN A 105 -16.27 -2.92 14.08
N VAL A 106 -16.49 -2.09 13.08
CA VAL A 106 -15.47 -1.21 12.54
C VAL A 106 -15.09 -0.18 13.61
N LEU A 107 -13.79 -0.11 13.92
CA LEU A 107 -13.23 0.91 14.81
C LEU A 107 -12.99 2.21 14.03
N PRO A 108 -13.26 3.38 14.63
CA PRO A 108 -12.98 4.67 14.00
C PRO A 108 -11.47 4.84 13.76
N PHE A 109 -11.13 5.58 12.70
CA PHE A 109 -9.73 5.97 12.47
C PHE A 109 -9.23 6.91 13.56
N PRO A 110 -7.96 6.78 13.99
CA PRO A 110 -7.34 7.79 14.83
C PRO A 110 -7.27 9.14 14.09
N ALA A 111 -7.25 10.23 14.85
CA ALA A 111 -7.04 11.56 14.29
C ALA A 111 -5.68 11.61 13.59
N VAL A 112 -5.64 12.18 12.38
CA VAL A 112 -4.39 12.35 11.63
C VAL A 112 -3.64 13.61 12.06
N ASN A 113 -2.33 13.50 12.26
CA ASN A 113 -1.50 14.66 12.55
C ASN A 113 -1.23 15.45 11.25
N THR A 114 -1.82 16.64 11.14
CA THR A 114 -1.68 17.53 9.98
C THR A 114 -0.55 18.57 10.13
N THR A 115 0.24 18.50 11.20
CA THR A 115 1.36 19.40 11.41
C THR A 115 2.47 19.13 10.39
N PRO A 116 2.96 20.13 9.63
CA PRO A 116 4.08 19.93 8.73
C PRO A 116 5.33 19.41 9.45
N ASN A 117 5.97 18.36 8.92
CA ASN A 117 7.11 17.70 9.54
C ASN A 117 8.48 18.14 8.96
N GLY A 118 8.49 19.15 8.09
CA GLY A 118 9.69 19.69 7.46
C GLY A 118 10.22 18.89 6.26
N LYS A 119 9.65 17.72 5.96
CA LYS A 119 9.97 16.94 4.76
C LYS A 119 9.16 17.43 3.55
N LYS A 120 9.66 17.15 2.34
CA LYS A 120 8.97 17.50 1.09
C LYS A 120 9.02 16.35 0.09
N CYS A 121 7.92 16.21 -0.64
CA CYS A 121 7.80 15.26 -1.76
C CYS A 121 7.15 15.95 -2.96
N LYS A 122 7.30 15.32 -4.13
CA LYS A 122 6.46 15.61 -5.28
C LYS A 122 5.06 15.05 -5.03
N THR A 123 4.03 15.71 -5.55
CA THR A 123 2.65 15.23 -5.53
C THR A 123 2.07 15.26 -6.93
N CYS A 124 1.27 14.24 -7.23
CA CYS A 124 0.41 14.20 -8.41
C CYS A 124 -0.56 13.04 -8.26
N PHE A 125 -1.66 13.10 -8.99
CA PHE A 125 -2.59 11.99 -9.10
C PHE A 125 -3.24 12.04 -10.48
N ALA A 126 -3.02 11.01 -11.27
CA ALA A 126 -3.59 10.82 -12.59
C ALA A 126 -4.40 9.52 -12.61
N LYS A 127 -5.61 9.60 -13.16
CA LYS A 127 -6.49 8.47 -13.43
C LYS A 127 -6.58 8.32 -14.95
N GLU A 128 -6.67 7.09 -15.44
CA GLU A 128 -6.65 6.74 -16.88
C GLU A 128 -5.32 7.09 -17.56
N LEU A 129 -4.26 7.30 -16.77
CA LEU A 129 -2.90 7.61 -17.25
C LEU A 129 -1.88 6.95 -16.33
N SER A 130 -0.90 6.28 -16.91
CA SER A 130 0.23 5.64 -16.22
C SER A 130 1.36 6.61 -15.86
N TYR A 131 1.14 7.92 -16.02
CA TYR A 131 2.11 8.96 -15.67
C TYR A 131 1.43 10.26 -15.23
N CYS A 132 2.17 11.09 -14.50
CA CYS A 132 1.70 12.40 -14.06
C CYS A 132 2.01 13.49 -15.09
N LEU A 133 0.98 14.21 -15.52
CA LEU A 133 1.12 15.36 -16.45
C LEU A 133 1.78 16.57 -15.80
N TRP A 134 1.51 16.78 -14.52
CA TRP A 134 2.04 17.87 -13.73
C TRP A 134 2.39 17.36 -12.33
N GLU A 135 3.44 17.93 -11.75
CA GLU A 135 3.93 17.59 -10.42
C GLU A 135 4.12 18.85 -9.60
N ASP A 136 3.51 18.88 -8.41
CA ASP A 136 3.72 19.95 -7.44
C ASP A 136 4.63 19.47 -6.30
N LYS A 137 5.12 20.40 -5.48
CA LYS A 137 5.84 20.09 -4.24
C LYS A 137 4.93 20.30 -3.04
N ILE A 138 4.78 19.27 -2.22
CA ILE A 138 4.02 19.35 -0.96
C ILE A 138 4.94 19.25 0.24
N SER A 139 4.54 19.92 1.33
CA SER A 139 5.18 19.74 2.64
C SER A 139 4.47 18.60 3.34
N CYS A 140 5.22 17.55 3.68
CA CYS A 140 4.67 16.38 4.36
C CYS A 140 4.26 16.74 5.79
N LYS A 141 3.33 15.95 6.34
CA LYS A 141 2.71 16.20 7.65
C LYS A 141 2.82 14.97 8.54
N GLY A 142 2.89 15.18 9.85
CA GLY A 142 2.90 14.10 10.83
C GLY A 142 3.99 13.06 10.56
N ASP A 143 3.60 11.80 10.50
CA ASP A 143 4.44 10.62 10.28
C ASP A 143 4.68 10.28 8.80
N HIS A 144 4.22 11.12 7.85
CA HIS A 144 4.50 10.91 6.43
C HIS A 144 5.96 11.29 6.11
N THR A 145 6.88 10.35 6.31
CA THR A 145 8.34 10.55 6.17
C THR A 145 8.94 9.97 4.90
N TYR A 146 8.12 9.41 4.01
CA TYR A 146 8.55 8.82 2.74
C TYR A 146 7.85 9.50 1.55
N CYS A 147 8.52 9.53 0.40
CA CYS A 147 7.95 9.92 -0.87
C CYS A 147 7.60 8.68 -1.69
N LEU A 148 6.35 8.63 -2.13
CA LEU A 148 5.84 7.62 -3.05
C LEU A 148 5.96 8.13 -4.49
N ASP A 149 6.34 7.22 -5.39
CA ASP A 149 6.17 7.34 -6.84
C ASP A 149 5.65 6.01 -7.35
N LEU A 150 4.39 5.95 -7.77
CA LEU A 150 3.70 4.71 -8.12
C LEU A 150 2.89 4.90 -9.40
N ALA A 151 3.03 3.98 -10.35
CA ALA A 151 2.18 3.89 -11.52
C ALA A 151 1.84 2.44 -11.84
N GLY A 152 0.69 2.22 -12.48
CA GLY A 152 0.27 0.90 -12.89
C GLY A 152 -1.22 0.87 -13.17
N GLU A 153 -1.86 -0.22 -12.80
CA GLU A 153 -3.26 -0.48 -13.06
C GLU A 153 -4.04 -0.54 -11.74
N SER A 154 -5.26 -0.03 -11.78
CA SER A 154 -6.11 0.05 -10.61
C SER A 154 -7.47 -0.52 -10.92
N ASP A 155 -7.92 -1.40 -10.04
CA ASP A 155 -9.32 -1.75 -9.97
C ASP A 155 -10.00 -0.75 -9.06
N TRP A 156 -10.74 0.19 -9.65
CA TRP A 156 -11.51 1.19 -8.91
C TRP A 156 -12.70 0.60 -8.16
N GLY A 157 -12.82 -0.72 -8.17
CA GLY A 157 -13.98 -1.47 -7.77
C GLY A 157 -15.18 -0.84 -8.48
N GLY A 158 -15.47 -1.31 -9.68
CA GLY A 158 -16.80 -1.03 -10.23
C GLY A 158 -17.88 -1.28 -9.15
N TYR A 159 -19.09 -0.81 -9.40
CA TYR A 159 -20.27 -1.33 -8.70
C TYR A 159 -20.45 -2.85 -8.89
N GLY A 160 -19.45 -3.58 -9.41
CA GLY A 160 -19.20 -4.99 -9.18
C GLY A 160 -19.05 -5.28 -7.69
N THR A 161 -20.21 -5.28 -7.03
CA THR A 161 -20.59 -6.44 -6.26
C THR A 161 -20.11 -7.69 -7.00
N LEU A 162 -19.38 -8.59 -6.33
CA LEU A 162 -19.21 -9.99 -6.75
C LEU A 162 -20.58 -10.73 -6.81
N GLU A 163 -21.64 -10.08 -7.29
CA GLU A 163 -23.01 -10.57 -7.39
C GLU A 163 -23.27 -11.22 -8.74
N THR A 164 -22.39 -11.03 -9.74
CA THR A 164 -22.51 -11.72 -11.02
C THR A 164 -21.18 -12.32 -11.43
N HIS A 165 -21.25 -13.53 -11.95
CA HIS A 165 -20.16 -14.37 -12.48
C HIS A 165 -19.40 -13.75 -13.69
N ASP A 166 -19.58 -12.44 -13.91
CA ASP A 166 -19.30 -11.63 -15.11
C ASP A 166 -18.74 -10.23 -14.73
N ASP A 167 -18.20 -10.06 -13.53
CA ASP A 167 -17.53 -8.81 -13.15
C ASP A 167 -16.25 -8.64 -14.00
N VAL A 168 -16.36 -7.82 -15.03
CA VAL A 168 -15.23 -7.35 -15.83
C VAL A 168 -14.36 -6.50 -14.93
N PHE A 169 -13.25 -7.09 -14.48
CA PHE A 169 -12.14 -6.40 -13.84
C PHE A 169 -11.68 -5.27 -14.77
N THR A 170 -12.17 -4.06 -14.51
CA THR A 170 -11.86 -2.91 -15.35
C THR A 170 -10.61 -2.27 -14.78
N LEU A 171 -9.48 -2.75 -15.27
CA LEU A 171 -8.19 -2.15 -14.98
C LEU A 171 -8.13 -0.77 -15.61
N VAL A 172 -7.87 0.23 -14.78
CA VAL A 172 -7.69 1.60 -15.20
C VAL A 172 -6.28 2.02 -14.83
N ASP A 173 -5.54 2.53 -15.81
CA ASP A 173 -4.21 3.09 -15.58
C ASP A 173 -4.26 4.20 -14.53
N PHE A 174 -3.23 4.29 -13.70
CA PHE A 174 -3.05 5.36 -12.75
C PHE A 174 -1.59 5.71 -12.54
N ALA A 175 -1.37 6.92 -12.04
CA ALA A 175 -0.10 7.34 -11.47
C ALA A 175 -0.35 8.23 -10.25
N MET A 176 0.45 8.05 -9.20
CA MET A 176 0.39 8.89 -8.01
C MET A 176 1.75 9.12 -7.39
N LYS A 177 1.92 10.34 -6.88
CA LYS A 177 3.04 10.74 -6.02
C LYS A 177 2.48 11.45 -4.80
N GLY A 178 3.16 11.31 -3.67
CA GLY A 178 2.75 11.95 -2.43
C GLY A 178 3.66 11.62 -1.27
N CYS A 179 3.32 12.15 -0.09
CA CYS A 179 3.98 11.75 1.15
C CYS A 179 3.24 10.56 1.76
N VAL A 180 3.96 9.54 2.20
CA VAL A 180 3.38 8.33 2.80
C VAL A 180 4.01 8.01 4.15
N ASN A 181 3.27 7.32 5.01
CA ASN A 181 3.80 6.80 6.27
C ASN A 181 4.63 5.51 6.03
N PRO A 182 5.47 5.08 6.99
CA PRO A 182 6.32 3.90 6.81
C PRO A 182 5.53 2.63 6.48
N ALA A 183 4.37 2.45 7.13
CA ALA A 183 3.50 1.30 6.92
C ALA A 183 3.01 1.17 5.47
N PHE A 184 2.76 2.30 4.79
CA PHE A 184 2.42 2.29 3.37
C PHE A 184 3.56 1.70 2.52
N CYS A 185 4.81 2.09 2.78
CA CYS A 185 5.96 1.56 2.04
C CYS A 185 6.16 0.07 2.30
N GLU A 186 5.97 -0.38 3.55
CA GLU A 186 6.05 -1.80 3.91
C GLU A 186 5.02 -2.64 3.14
N GLN A 187 3.78 -2.19 3.07
CA GLN A 187 2.74 -2.85 2.28
C GLN A 187 3.07 -2.84 0.78
N PHE A 188 3.59 -1.71 0.28
CA PHE A 188 3.91 -1.52 -1.14
C PHE A 188 5.01 -2.46 -1.68
N HIS A 189 5.86 -3.03 -0.82
CA HIS A 189 6.93 -3.93 -1.26
C HIS A 189 6.45 -5.18 -2.01
N GLU A 190 5.16 -5.54 -1.91
CA GLU A 190 4.55 -6.65 -2.62
C GLU A 190 3.92 -6.24 -3.97
N GLY A 191 4.19 -5.02 -4.47
CA GLY A 191 3.70 -4.54 -5.78
C GLY A 191 2.20 -4.22 -5.82
N SER A 192 1.54 -4.20 -4.66
CA SER A 192 0.13 -3.87 -4.56
C SER A 192 -0.24 -3.12 -3.27
N VAL A 193 -1.28 -2.29 -3.34
CA VAL A 193 -1.80 -1.54 -2.18
C VAL A 193 -3.32 -1.59 -2.18
N TYR A 194 -3.89 -1.89 -1.02
CA TYR A 194 -5.33 -1.98 -0.83
C TYR A 194 -5.92 -0.72 -0.18
N PHE A 195 -6.96 -0.19 -0.80
CA PHE A 195 -7.87 0.79 -0.23
C PHE A 195 -9.28 0.19 -0.20
N ALA A 196 -10.19 0.74 0.61
CA ALA A 196 -11.58 0.27 0.62
C ALA A 196 -12.31 0.52 -0.71
N THR A 197 -11.89 1.55 -1.44
CA THR A 197 -12.50 1.93 -2.72
C THR A 197 -11.82 1.31 -3.92
N LEU A 198 -10.56 0.89 -3.81
CA LEU A 198 -9.77 0.50 -4.97
C LEU A 198 -8.62 -0.40 -4.55
N PHE A 199 -8.10 -1.13 -5.52
CA PHE A 199 -6.90 -1.92 -5.40
C PHE A 199 -5.91 -1.45 -6.45
N LEU A 200 -4.69 -1.12 -6.01
CA LEU A 200 -3.61 -0.66 -6.88
C LEU A 200 -2.63 -1.81 -7.10
N MET A 201 -2.32 -2.08 -8.35
CA MET A 201 -1.19 -2.92 -8.77
C MET A 201 -0.25 -2.03 -9.56
N GLY A 202 1.03 -2.03 -9.21
CA GLY A 202 1.95 -1.17 -9.94
C GLY A 202 3.38 -1.24 -9.47
N GLU A 203 4.23 -0.65 -10.29
CA GLU A 203 5.64 -0.50 -10.02
C GLU A 203 5.93 0.94 -9.61
N GLY A 204 6.97 1.10 -8.81
CA GLY A 204 7.24 2.39 -8.21
C GLY A 204 8.38 2.35 -7.22
N SER A 205 8.51 3.44 -6.48
CA SER A 205 9.48 3.55 -5.41
C SER A 205 8.91 4.26 -4.19
N CYS A 206 9.30 3.76 -3.02
CA CYS A 206 9.07 4.40 -1.74
C CYS A 206 10.44 4.78 -1.17
N LYS A 207 10.74 6.07 -1.09
CA LYS A 207 12.07 6.56 -0.67
C LYS A 207 11.93 7.51 0.53
N PRO A 208 12.88 7.53 1.47
CA PRO A 208 12.87 8.52 2.55
C PRO A 208 12.75 9.94 1.99
N ALA A 209 11.87 10.74 2.56
CA ALA A 209 11.63 12.11 2.12
C ALA A 209 12.82 13.02 2.48
N THR A 210 13.13 13.95 1.58
CA THR A 210 14.25 14.88 1.78
C THR A 210 13.89 15.93 2.83
N GLU A 211 14.85 16.27 3.68
CA GLU A 211 14.73 17.40 4.60
C GLU A 211 14.80 18.73 3.85
N LYS A 212 14.34 19.81 4.47
CA LYS A 212 14.87 21.12 4.09
C LYS A 212 16.39 21.02 4.09
N ALA A 213 17.05 21.47 3.01
CA ALA A 213 18.39 22.00 3.18
C ALA A 213 18.26 23.15 4.18
N THR A 214 18.58 22.88 5.45
CA THR A 214 18.88 23.95 6.39
C THR A 214 20.03 24.68 5.72
N ILE A 215 19.75 25.89 5.19
CA ILE A 215 20.82 26.84 4.94
C ILE A 215 21.37 27.10 6.34
N VAL A 216 22.35 26.30 6.75
CA VAL A 216 23.29 26.73 7.75
C VAL A 216 23.93 27.91 7.06
N THR A 217 23.45 29.11 7.37
CA THR A 217 24.26 30.31 7.19
C THR A 217 25.48 30.04 8.05
N ALA A 218 26.50 29.43 7.46
CA ALA A 218 27.83 29.49 7.99
C ALA A 218 28.13 30.99 7.99
N ALA A 219 27.97 31.62 9.15
CA ALA A 219 28.65 32.86 9.41
C ALA A 219 30.13 32.55 9.16
N SER A 220 30.62 32.97 7.99
CA SER A 220 32.01 32.87 7.60
C SER A 220 32.79 33.78 8.55
N HIS A 221 33.10 33.25 9.73
CA HIS A 221 34.19 33.75 10.54
C HIS A 221 35.43 33.58 9.67
N ARG A 222 35.96 34.70 9.18
CA ARG A 222 37.24 34.78 8.49
C ARG A 222 38.30 34.08 9.34
N VAL A 223 38.63 32.85 8.97
CA VAL A 223 39.90 32.22 9.35
C VAL A 223 40.65 32.08 8.04
N GLY A 224 41.56 33.03 7.81
CA GLY A 224 42.43 33.01 6.64
C GLY A 224 43.34 31.79 6.68
N PHE A 225 43.32 31.01 5.62
CA PHE A 225 44.37 30.05 5.32
C PHE A 225 44.85 30.30 3.89
N PHE A 226 46.09 30.80 3.82
CA PHE A 226 46.88 31.00 2.61
C PHE A 226 47.12 29.66 1.93
N PHE A 227 46.66 29.49 0.69
CA PHE A 227 47.28 28.53 -0.23
C PHE A 227 48.13 29.32 -1.22
N GLN A 228 49.44 29.34 -0.96
CA GLN A 228 50.42 29.82 -1.91
C GLN A 228 50.62 28.78 -3.02
N VAL A 229 50.57 29.30 -4.23
CA VAL A 229 50.85 28.65 -5.51
C VAL A 229 52.30 28.17 -5.54
N PHE A 230 52.53 26.90 -5.85
CA PHE A 230 53.80 26.46 -6.43
C PHE A 230 53.52 25.64 -7.68
N ALA A 231 53.69 26.31 -8.82
CA ALA A 231 53.95 25.69 -10.11
C ALA A 231 55.46 25.73 -10.35
N GLY A 232 56.01 24.63 -10.87
CA GLY A 232 57.27 24.64 -11.62
C GLY A 232 58.49 24.06 -10.91
N PHE A 233 59.20 23.23 -11.69
CA PHE A 233 60.58 22.75 -11.53
C PHE A 233 60.81 21.51 -10.65
N LEU A 234 60.92 20.35 -11.32
CA LEU A 234 62.20 19.63 -11.42
C LEU A 234 62.08 18.50 -12.47
N LEU A 235 62.53 18.81 -13.68
CA LEU A 235 63.15 17.83 -14.58
C LEU A 235 64.63 17.72 -14.20
N VAL A 236 65.21 16.55 -14.48
CA VAL A 236 66.65 16.21 -14.57
C VAL A 236 67.29 15.55 -13.34
N GLU A 237 67.34 14.21 -13.40
CA GLU A 237 68.54 13.32 -13.40
C GLU A 237 68.00 12.03 -14.06
N ILE A 238 68.34 11.54 -15.26
CA ILE A 238 69.62 11.24 -15.93
C ILE A 238 70.64 10.56 -14.99
N TYR A 239 70.55 9.24 -14.83
CA TYR A 239 71.52 8.23 -15.32
C TYR A 239 71.19 6.84 -14.75
N ALA A 240 70.73 5.94 -15.63
CA ALA A 240 71.09 4.53 -15.68
C ALA A 240 71.01 4.10 -17.16
#